data_AF-A0AAV4JHG2-F1
#
_entry.id   AF-A0AAV4JHG2-F1
#
_cell.length_a   1.000
_cell.length_b   1.000
_cell.length_c   1.000
_cell.angle_alpha   90.00
_cell.angle_beta   90.00
_cell.angle_gamma   90.00
#
_symmetry.space_group_name_H-M   'P 1'
#
loop_
_entity.id
_entity.type
_entity.pdbx_description
1 polymer ?
#
loop_
_entity_poly.entity_id
_entity_poly.type
_entity_poly.pdbx_seq_one_letter_code
_entity_poly.pdbx_strand_id
1 'polypeptide(L)'
;MKKDIDEDLHISVRELRDTNGLSYGAVHTIITEHLHMKKPLRELGIQVLPHPAYSPDLAPCDFWLFPILKDRLAGRKFDRIQDLAKAVNSELRTMPEEDYQGVFRKCQIRLKRCLESHREYFEGL
;
A
#
# COMPACT_ATOMS: atom_id res chain seq x y z
N MET A 1 0.71 -17.10 -16.38
CA MET A 1 0.37 -16.76 -14.99
C MET A 1 1.58 -16.57 -14.06
N LYS A 2 2.34 -17.61 -13.67
CA LYS A 2 3.49 -17.42 -12.73
C LYS A 2 4.54 -16.46 -13.29
N LYS A 3 4.89 -16.62 -14.56
CA LYS A 3 5.82 -15.74 -15.27
C LYS A 3 5.34 -14.28 -15.29
N ASP A 4 4.08 -14.05 -15.65
CA ASP A 4 3.47 -12.70 -15.69
C ASP A 4 3.51 -12.00 -14.33
N ILE A 5 3.34 -12.77 -13.24
CA ILE A 5 3.40 -12.28 -11.86
C ILE A 5 4.84 -11.98 -11.43
N ASP A 6 5.79 -12.86 -11.77
CA ASP A 6 7.20 -12.65 -11.46
C ASP A 6 7.78 -11.45 -12.24
N GLU A 7 7.21 -11.13 -13.41
CA GLU A 7 7.55 -9.95 -14.21
C GLU A 7 6.85 -8.67 -13.72
N ASP A 8 5.60 -8.75 -13.27
CA ASP A 8 4.84 -7.61 -12.73
C ASP A 8 4.06 -7.98 -11.47
N LEU A 9 4.55 -7.54 -10.32
CA LEU A 9 3.90 -7.74 -9.01
C LEU A 9 2.59 -6.92 -8.85
N HIS A 10 2.32 -5.96 -9.74
CA HIS A 10 1.11 -5.14 -9.71
C HIS A 10 -0.04 -5.70 -10.56
N ILE A 11 0.17 -6.80 -11.28
CA ILE A 11 -0.86 -7.41 -12.11
C ILE A 11 -2.07 -7.82 -11.26
N SER A 12 -3.25 -7.30 -11.61
CA SER A 12 -4.45 -7.60 -10.84
C SER A 12 -4.96 -9.01 -11.12
N VAL A 13 -5.67 -9.59 -10.15
CA VAL A 13 -6.37 -10.88 -10.34
C VAL A 13 -7.34 -10.82 -11.52
N ARG A 14 -7.89 -9.64 -11.82
CA ARG A 14 -8.78 -9.42 -12.97
C ARG A 14 -8.02 -9.46 -14.30
N GLU A 15 -6.85 -8.85 -14.37
CA GLU A 15 -5.99 -8.91 -15.57
C GLU A 15 -5.46 -10.34 -15.79
N LEU A 16 -5.05 -11.03 -14.73
CA LEU A 16 -4.66 -12.44 -14.82
C LEU A 16 -5.80 -13.35 -15.30
N ARG A 17 -7.02 -13.06 -14.87
CA ARG A 17 -8.23 -13.74 -15.35
C ARG A 17 -8.43 -13.51 -16.84
N ASP A 18 -8.35 -12.26 -17.27
CA ASP A 18 -8.63 -11.86 -18.66
C ASP A 18 -7.56 -12.39 -19.63
N THR A 19 -6.29 -12.38 -19.23
CA THR A 19 -5.17 -12.90 -20.02
C THR A 19 -5.16 -14.44 -20.13
N ASN A 20 -5.57 -15.14 -19.07
CA ASN A 20 -5.52 -16.60 -19.03
C ASN A 20 -6.89 -17.26 -19.33
N GLY A 21 -7.96 -16.48 -19.53
CA GLY A 21 -9.31 -17.00 -19.80
C GLY A 21 -9.91 -17.84 -18.66
N LEU A 22 -9.44 -17.64 -17.43
CA LEU A 22 -9.85 -18.43 -16.26
C LEU A 22 -11.01 -17.77 -15.52
N SER A 23 -11.65 -18.49 -14.60
CA SER A 23 -12.57 -17.86 -13.64
C SER A 23 -11.78 -17.15 -12.54
N TYR A 24 -12.39 -16.13 -11.90
CA TYR A 24 -11.74 -15.43 -10.78
C TYR A 24 -11.35 -16.39 -9.65
N GLY A 25 -12.24 -17.34 -9.31
CA GLY A 25 -11.98 -18.36 -8.29
C GLY A 25 -10.80 -19.26 -8.67
N ALA A 26 -10.70 -19.68 -9.94
CA ALA A 26 -9.58 -20.48 -10.41
C ALA A 26 -8.26 -19.71 -10.32
N VAL A 27 -8.23 -18.43 -10.74
CA VAL A 27 -7.02 -17.59 -10.60
C VAL A 27 -6.64 -17.44 -9.13
N HIS A 28 -7.60 -17.18 -8.25
CA HIS A 28 -7.34 -17.06 -6.81
C HIS A 28 -6.74 -18.35 -6.24
N THR A 29 -7.37 -19.51 -6.47
CA THR A 29 -6.89 -20.82 -6.02
C THR A 29 -5.50 -21.13 -6.57
N ILE A 30 -5.23 -20.83 -7.85
CA ILE A 30 -3.91 -21.08 -8.43
C ILE A 30 -2.87 -20.16 -7.78
N ILE A 31 -3.16 -18.87 -7.56
CA ILE A 31 -2.26 -17.92 -6.87
C ILE A 31 -1.95 -18.38 -5.44
N THR A 32 -2.98 -18.71 -4.66
CA THR A 32 -2.83 -18.97 -3.21
C THR A 32 -2.35 -20.38 -2.90
N GLU A 33 -2.80 -21.38 -3.65
CA GLU A 33 -2.57 -22.80 -3.33
C GLU A 33 -1.52 -23.46 -4.23
N HIS A 34 -1.45 -23.07 -5.51
CA HIS A 34 -0.60 -23.78 -6.48
C HIS A 34 0.72 -23.04 -6.75
N LEU A 35 0.68 -21.70 -6.76
CA LEU A 35 1.85 -20.86 -6.92
C LEU A 35 2.49 -20.48 -5.59
N HIS A 36 1.80 -20.77 -4.47
CA HIS A 36 2.21 -20.39 -3.12
C HIS A 36 2.67 -18.93 -3.06
N MET A 37 2.00 -18.03 -3.77
CA MET A 37 2.39 -16.61 -3.84
C MET A 37 2.18 -15.87 -2.53
N LYS A 38 1.53 -16.51 -1.55
CA LYS A 38 1.85 -16.27 -0.14
C LYS A 38 3.23 -16.82 0.20
N LYS A 39 4.28 -16.46 -0.56
CA LYS A 39 5.64 -16.63 -0.09
C LYS A 39 5.69 -15.84 1.21
N PRO A 40 5.96 -16.47 2.35
CA PRO A 40 6.16 -15.74 3.58
C PRO A 40 7.16 -14.61 3.28
N LEU A 41 6.84 -13.37 3.61
CA LEU A 41 7.76 -12.23 3.40
C LEU A 41 9.15 -12.51 3.97
N ARG A 42 9.21 -13.37 5.00
CA ARG A 42 10.43 -13.95 5.59
C ARG A 42 11.31 -14.71 4.58
N GLU A 43 10.75 -15.47 3.66
CA GLU A 43 11.49 -16.19 2.61
C GLU A 43 12.08 -15.24 1.56
N LEU A 44 11.51 -14.04 1.40
CA LEU A 44 12.06 -12.98 0.57
C LEU A 44 13.10 -12.11 1.30
N GLY A 45 13.46 -12.47 2.54
CA GLY A 45 14.35 -11.68 3.39
C GLY A 45 13.72 -10.37 3.91
N ILE A 46 12.41 -10.18 3.75
CA ILE A 46 11.70 -8.98 4.19
C ILE A 46 11.27 -9.17 5.64
N GLN A 47 11.78 -8.30 6.51
CA GLN A 47 11.35 -8.24 7.90
C GLN A 47 9.98 -7.56 7.99
N VAL A 48 8.99 -8.31 8.50
CA VAL A 48 7.65 -7.78 8.79
C VAL A 48 7.65 -7.16 10.18
N LEU A 49 7.37 -5.87 10.26
CA LEU A 49 7.20 -5.17 11.53
C LEU A 49 5.80 -5.47 12.09
N PRO A 50 5.67 -5.73 13.41
CA PRO A 50 4.36 -5.89 14.03
C PRO A 50 3.57 -4.58 13.93
N HIS A 51 2.33 -4.66 13.46
CA HIS A 51 1.41 -3.52 13.36
C HIS A 51 0.13 -3.82 14.15
N PRO A 52 -0.25 -2.99 15.14
CA PRO A 52 -1.48 -3.19 15.89
C PRO A 52 -2.73 -3.03 15.00
N ALA A 53 -3.81 -3.72 15.37
CA ALA A 53 -5.08 -3.59 14.67
C ALA A 53 -5.66 -2.18 14.90
N TYR A 54 -6.33 -1.64 13.87
CA TYR A 54 -6.99 -0.32 13.91
C TYR A 54 -6.06 0.85 14.26
N SER A 55 -4.79 0.84 13.86
CA SER A 55 -3.86 1.94 14.15
C SER A 55 -3.43 2.72 12.91
N PRO A 56 -4.36 3.41 12.21
CA PRO A 56 -4.00 4.24 11.06
C PRO A 56 -3.10 5.42 11.48
N ASP A 57 -3.18 5.83 12.74
CA ASP A 57 -2.30 6.79 13.37
C ASP A 57 -0.84 6.31 13.46
N LEU A 58 -0.54 5.04 13.20
CA LEU A 58 0.82 4.51 13.15
C LEU A 58 1.26 4.16 11.72
N ALA A 59 0.35 4.18 10.75
CA ALA A 59 0.63 3.82 9.37
C ALA A 59 1.02 5.07 8.55
N PRO A 60 2.25 5.14 8.00
CA PRO A 60 2.72 6.32 7.26
C PRO A 60 1.88 6.64 6.02
N CYS A 61 1.27 5.63 5.41
CA CYS A 61 0.34 5.84 4.31
C CYS A 61 -0.91 6.61 4.76
N ASP A 62 -1.46 6.27 5.92
CA ASP A 62 -2.72 6.82 6.41
C ASP A 62 -2.55 8.20 7.03
N PHE A 63 -1.53 8.41 7.89
CA PHE A 63 -1.35 9.71 8.56
C PHE A 63 -0.61 10.76 7.71
N TRP A 64 0.09 10.35 6.64
CA TRP A 64 0.91 11.28 5.85
C TRP A 64 0.64 11.22 4.34
N LEU A 65 0.79 10.06 3.69
CA LEU A 65 0.75 10.00 2.23
C LEU A 65 -0.64 10.30 1.65
N PHE A 66 -1.66 9.61 2.13
CA PHE A 66 -3.02 9.75 1.60
C PHE A 66 -3.62 11.12 1.88
N PRO A 67 -3.42 11.77 3.04
CA PRO A 67 -3.82 13.15 3.25
C PRO A 67 -3.23 14.10 2.19
N ILE A 68 -1.93 14.00 1.90
CA ILE A 68 -1.27 14.86 0.90
C ILE A 68 -1.85 14.61 -0.50
N LEU A 69 -2.00 13.34 -0.90
CA LEU A 69 -2.55 13.02 -2.22
C LEU A 69 -4.01 13.46 -2.35
N LYS A 70 -4.82 13.25 -1.31
CA LYS A 70 -6.23 13.69 -1.29
C LYS A 70 -6.34 15.20 -1.43
N ASP A 71 -5.48 15.96 -0.75
CA ASP A 71 -5.45 17.42 -0.85
C ASP A 71 -5.04 17.89 -2.26
N ARG A 72 -3.92 17.37 -2.79
CA ARG A 72 -3.39 17.76 -4.11
C ARG A 72 -4.30 17.38 -5.28
N LEU A 73 -5.04 16.29 -5.13
CA LEU A 73 -5.97 15.78 -6.14
C LEU A 73 -7.42 16.17 -5.86
N ALA A 74 -7.70 16.94 -4.80
CA ALA A 74 -9.04 17.36 -4.44
C ALA A 74 -9.72 18.09 -5.60
N GLY A 75 -11.00 17.77 -5.83
CA GLY A 75 -11.82 18.39 -6.88
C GLY A 75 -11.52 17.93 -8.32
N ARG A 76 -10.45 17.17 -8.56
CA ARG A 76 -10.17 16.59 -9.89
C ARG A 76 -11.07 15.38 -10.12
N LYS A 77 -11.67 15.29 -11.32
CA LYS A 77 -12.43 14.12 -11.77
C LYS A 77 -11.64 13.40 -12.86
N PHE A 78 -11.65 12.06 -12.81
CA PHE A 78 -10.96 11.22 -13.76
C PHE A 78 -11.95 10.22 -14.35
N ASP A 79 -12.06 10.17 -15.67
CA ASP A 79 -12.97 9.25 -16.36
C ASP A 79 -12.38 7.84 -16.47
N ARG A 80 -11.06 7.71 -16.38
CA ARG A 80 -10.33 6.45 -16.49
C ARG A 80 -9.36 6.26 -15.34
N ILE A 81 -9.21 5.00 -14.91
CA ILE A 81 -8.24 4.59 -13.88
C ILE A 81 -6.81 4.93 -14.32
N GLN A 82 -6.48 4.83 -15.61
CA GLN A 82 -5.14 5.15 -16.10
C GLN A 82 -4.79 6.63 -15.90
N ASP A 83 -5.76 7.53 -16.02
CA ASP A 83 -5.53 8.96 -15.84
C ASP A 83 -5.37 9.33 -14.37
N LEU A 84 -6.15 8.69 -13.49
CA LEU A 84 -5.94 8.77 -12.04
C LEU A 84 -4.54 8.25 -11.65
N ALA A 85 -4.13 7.08 -12.15
CA ALA A 85 -2.83 6.50 -11.86
C ALA A 85 -1.68 7.40 -12.32
N LYS A 86 -1.80 8.03 -13.50
CA LYS A 86 -0.83 9.02 -13.99
C LYS A 86 -0.77 10.25 -13.10
N ALA A 87 -1.93 10.79 -12.69
CA ALA A 87 -1.99 11.95 -11.82
C ALA A 87 -1.35 11.66 -10.45
N VAL A 88 -1.70 10.53 -9.81
CA VAL A 88 -1.07 10.09 -8.56
C VAL A 88 0.44 9.96 -8.73
N ASN A 89 0.93 9.27 -9.76
CA ASN A 89 2.37 9.14 -10.01
C ASN A 89 3.07 10.48 -10.22
N SER A 90 2.41 11.43 -10.90
CA SER A 90 2.94 12.78 -11.07
C SER A 90 3.09 13.49 -9.73
N GLU A 91 2.07 13.45 -8.86
CA GLU A 91 2.13 14.08 -7.54
C GLU A 91 3.14 13.39 -6.61
N LEU A 92 3.32 12.07 -6.73
CA LEU A 92 4.36 11.34 -5.98
C LEU A 92 5.76 11.80 -6.34
N ARG A 93 6.01 12.10 -7.63
CA ARG A 93 7.30 12.56 -8.14
C ARG A 93 7.62 14.02 -7.79
N THR A 94 6.63 14.82 -7.43
CA THR A 94 6.88 16.19 -6.95
C THR A 94 7.24 16.24 -5.48
N MET A 95 7.06 15.13 -4.73
CA MET A 95 7.49 15.08 -3.34
C MET A 95 9.02 14.87 -3.26
N PRO A 96 9.74 15.72 -2.50
CA PRO A 96 11.17 15.60 -2.31
C PRO A 96 11.52 14.35 -1.49
N GLU A 97 12.73 13.81 -1.69
CA GLU A 97 13.19 12.60 -0.99
C GLU A 97 13.20 12.81 0.53
N GLU A 98 13.54 14.01 0.97
CA GLU A 98 13.61 14.42 2.38
C GLU A 98 12.25 14.26 3.07
N ASP A 99 11.13 14.45 2.36
CA ASP A 99 9.80 14.26 2.93
C ASP A 99 9.54 12.78 3.21
N TYR A 100 9.90 11.88 2.30
CA TYR A 100 9.79 10.44 2.51
C TYR A 100 10.67 9.97 3.67
N GLN A 101 11.92 10.44 3.73
CA GLN A 101 12.81 10.12 4.85
C GLN A 101 12.27 10.69 6.18
N GLY A 102 11.75 11.90 6.15
CA GLY A 102 11.17 12.59 7.31
C GLY A 102 9.99 11.86 7.93
N VAL A 103 9.21 11.12 7.13
CA VAL A 103 8.07 10.33 7.61
C VAL A 103 8.49 9.22 8.56
N PHE A 104 9.62 8.56 8.33
CA PHE A 104 10.11 7.53 9.26
C PHE A 104 10.45 8.13 10.63
N ARG A 105 10.98 9.36 10.66
CA ARG A 105 11.19 10.08 11.92
C ARG A 105 9.85 10.43 12.58
N LYS A 106 8.82 10.80 11.81
CA LYS A 106 7.45 10.99 12.32
C LYS A 106 6.87 9.69 12.89
N CYS A 107 7.07 8.54 12.23
CA CYS A 107 6.65 7.23 12.76
C CYS A 107 7.24 6.97 14.15
N GLN A 108 8.53 7.26 14.35
CA GLN A 108 9.19 7.10 15.66
C GLN A 108 8.55 7.99 16.74
N ILE A 109 8.23 9.24 16.41
CA ILE A 109 7.56 10.17 17.32
C ILE A 109 6.16 9.67 17.67
N ARG A 110 5.40 9.20 16.69
CA ARG A 110 4.04 8.70 16.87
C ARG A 110 4.00 7.41 17.68
N LEU A 111 4.97 6.51 17.50
CA LEU A 111 5.14 5.34 18.35
C LEU A 111 5.38 5.72 19.82
N LYS A 112 6.20 6.76 20.09
CA LYS A 112 6.39 7.26 21.46
C LYS A 112 5.09 7.81 22.06
N ARG A 113 4.34 8.60 21.28
CA ARG A 113 3.03 9.11 21.70
C ARG A 113 2.04 7.97 22.01
N CYS A 114 1.99 6.94 21.18
CA CYS A 114 1.16 5.75 21.44
C CYS A 114 1.51 5.08 22.79
N LEU A 115 2.79 5.05 23.17
CA LEU A 115 3.21 4.54 24.49
C LEU A 115 2.79 5.46 25.62
N GLU A 116 2.98 6.77 25.47
CA GLU A 116 2.59 7.80 26.45
C GLU A 116 1.08 7.86 26.66
N SER A 117 0.29 7.65 25.60
CA SER A 117 -1.17 7.58 25.63
C SER A 117 -1.72 6.23 26.10
N HIS A 118 -0.89 5.35 26.66
CA HIS A 118 -1.31 4.01 27.10
C HIS A 118 -2.06 3.21 26.02
N ARG A 119 -1.66 3.37 24.74
CA ARG A 119 -2.28 2.75 23.55
C ARG A 119 -3.66 3.30 23.16
N GLU A 120 -4.08 4.42 23.74
CA GLU A 120 -5.23 5.18 23.23
C GLU A 120 -4.83 6.02 22.01
N TYR A 121 -5.83 6.39 21.20
CA TYR A 121 -5.62 7.30 20.07
C TYR A 121 -5.22 8.69 20.58
N PHE A 122 -4.25 9.31 19.91
CA PHE A 122 -3.70 10.62 20.28
C PHE A 122 -3.94 11.72 19.24
N GLU A 123 -4.70 11.43 18.18
CA GLU A 123 -5.09 12.40 17.15
C GLU A 123 -6.62 12.44 17.02
N GLY A 124 -7.21 13.62 17.13
CA GLY A 124 -8.67 13.81 17.10
C GLY A 124 -9.31 14.30 18.41
N LEU A 125 -8.52 14.84 19.35
CA LEU A 125 -9.01 15.67 20.46
C LEU A 125 -9.10 17.14 20.03
#